data_AF-A0A3D0V376-F1
#
_entry.id   AF-A0A3D0V376-F1
#
_cell.length_a   1.000
_cell.length_b   1.000
_cell.length_c   1.000
_cell.angle_alpha   90.00
_cell.angle_beta   90.00
_cell.angle_gamma   90.00
#
_symmetry.space_group_name_H-M   'P 1'
#
loop_
_entity.id
_entity.type
_entity.pdbx_description
1 polymer ?
#
loop_
_entity_poly.entity_id
_entity_poly.type
_entity_poly.pdbx_seq_one_letter_code
_entity_poly.pdbx_strand_id
1 'polypeptide(L)'
;LSVQEHALAQYQLYKIYNQGDIVNRDETLARVYLHRSSESGYSIAQFQLGHLYQQKQLWQDAVKWLTLSAQKNYAPAKSLLVEVKLSADKIAEERANSDNTEVLESNDTDLETLQIQSESAPSLLSANSNEPVLSLISNEDQIARSLADNTKVMSNVEKLVISAKQGNPIAQHNLSTLFSIGALVPRDNRKAFMLMQEAAKQGLTQSQNSLAMMYINGVGVEPDYQSAYFWASTSTRQGDHEGQQILSYLISIAQ
;
A
#
# COMPACT_ATOMS: atom_id res chain seq x y z
N LEU A 1 20.26 0.58 3.41
CA LEU A 1 18.99 -0.07 3.80
C LEU A 1 19.05 -1.51 3.32
N SER A 2 18.67 -2.47 4.14
CA SER A 2 18.50 -3.86 3.68
C SER A 2 17.36 -3.98 2.66
N VAL A 3 17.27 -5.08 1.92
CA VAL A 3 16.18 -5.33 0.96
C VAL A 3 14.81 -5.25 1.65
N GLN A 4 14.69 -5.78 2.88
CA GLN A 4 13.46 -5.71 3.67
C GLN A 4 13.10 -4.28 4.10
N GLU A 5 14.10 -3.49 4.53
CA GLU A 5 13.88 -2.09 4.88
C GLU A 5 13.46 -1.26 3.67
N HIS A 6 14.02 -1.57 2.49
CA HIS A 6 13.63 -0.93 1.25
C HIS A 6 12.18 -1.28 0.86
N ALA A 7 11.79 -2.55 0.97
CA ALA A 7 10.43 -3.00 0.68
C ALA A 7 9.41 -2.38 1.64
N LEU A 8 9.74 -2.27 2.93
CA LEU A 8 8.91 -1.60 3.93
C LEU A 8 8.75 -0.10 3.62
N ALA A 9 9.83 0.61 3.28
CA ALA A 9 9.78 2.03 2.94
C ALA A 9 8.86 2.27 1.72
N GLN A 10 8.92 1.42 0.71
CA GLN A 10 8.01 1.47 -0.44
C GLN A 10 6.55 1.24 0.01
N TYR A 11 6.28 0.29 0.90
CA TYR A 11 4.92 0.10 1.43
C TYR A 11 4.40 1.33 2.20
N GLN A 12 5.27 1.99 2.97
CA GLN A 12 4.89 3.21 3.67
C GLN A 12 4.62 4.36 2.69
N LEU A 13 5.40 4.50 1.61
CA LEU A 13 5.11 5.44 0.54
C LEU A 13 3.74 5.17 -0.10
N TYR A 14 3.39 3.90 -0.33
CA TYR A 14 2.04 3.52 -0.75
C TYR A 14 0.98 4.09 0.21
N LYS A 15 1.11 3.88 1.52
CA LYS A 15 0.14 4.39 2.50
C LYS A 15 0.05 5.92 2.46
N ILE A 16 1.20 6.60 2.44
CA ILE A 16 1.30 8.06 2.42
C ILE A 16 0.54 8.64 1.21
N TYR A 17 0.78 8.14 0.01
CA TYR A 17 0.09 8.61 -1.19
C TYR A 17 -1.37 8.14 -1.27
N ASN A 18 -1.71 6.98 -0.71
CA ASN A 18 -3.09 6.48 -0.74
C ASN A 18 -4.01 7.27 0.20
N GLN A 19 -3.52 7.63 1.39
CA GLN A 19 -4.29 8.34 2.42
C GLN A 19 -4.36 9.85 2.14
N GLY A 20 -3.24 10.44 1.73
CA GLY A 20 -3.17 11.87 1.48
C GLY A 20 -2.88 12.73 2.72
N ASP A 21 -2.43 12.12 3.83
CA ASP A 21 -2.30 12.80 5.13
C ASP A 21 -1.05 13.69 5.24
N ILE A 22 0.07 13.27 4.63
CA ILE A 22 1.35 14.02 4.61
C ILE A 22 1.55 14.74 3.26
N VAL A 23 1.04 14.14 2.19
CA VAL A 23 1.17 14.58 0.80
C VAL A 23 -0.20 14.49 0.14
N ASN A 24 -0.43 15.15 -1.00
CA ASN A 24 -1.73 15.00 -1.66
C ASN A 24 -1.98 13.53 -2.05
N ARG A 25 -3.22 13.07 -1.89
CA ARG A 25 -3.61 11.73 -2.32
C ARG A 25 -3.29 11.55 -3.81
N ASP A 26 -2.55 10.50 -4.12
CA ASP A 26 -2.14 10.12 -5.48
C ASP A 26 -2.25 8.61 -5.65
N GLU A 27 -3.34 8.17 -6.29
CA GLU A 27 -3.63 6.75 -6.48
C GLU A 27 -2.67 6.08 -7.46
N THR A 28 -2.09 6.83 -8.40
CA THR A 28 -1.14 6.31 -9.37
C THR A 28 0.17 5.94 -8.67
N LEU A 29 0.75 6.87 -7.93
CA LEU A 29 1.98 6.59 -7.18
C LEU A 29 1.75 5.61 -6.04
N ALA A 30 0.60 5.66 -5.36
CA ALA A 30 0.24 4.65 -4.37
C ALA A 30 0.32 3.23 -4.96
N ARG A 31 -0.28 3.00 -6.14
CA ARG A 31 -0.20 1.70 -6.83
C ARG A 31 1.22 1.32 -7.23
N VAL A 32 2.01 2.27 -7.74
CA VAL A 32 3.43 2.03 -8.09
C VAL A 32 4.22 1.55 -6.88
N TYR A 33 4.09 2.23 -5.74
CA TYR A 33 4.83 1.86 -4.54
C TYR A 33 4.33 0.56 -3.90
N LEU A 34 3.02 0.28 -3.99
CA LEU A 34 2.46 -1.00 -3.58
C LEU A 34 3.03 -2.16 -4.41
N HIS A 35 3.10 -1.99 -5.73
CA HIS A 35 3.71 -2.96 -6.64
C HIS A 35 5.19 -3.20 -6.30
N ARG A 36 6.00 -2.14 -6.24
CA ARG A 36 7.44 -2.24 -5.93
C ARG A 36 7.71 -2.94 -4.60
N SER A 37 6.92 -2.62 -3.58
CA SER A 37 7.03 -3.26 -2.27
C SER A 37 6.68 -4.75 -2.31
N SER A 38 5.65 -5.10 -3.08
CA SER A 38 5.21 -6.49 -3.27
C SER A 38 6.27 -7.31 -4.02
N GLU A 39 6.86 -6.74 -5.08
CA GLU A 39 7.97 -7.34 -5.85
C GLU A 39 9.23 -7.52 -5.00
N SER A 40 9.51 -6.55 -4.12
CA SER A 40 10.59 -6.64 -3.13
C SER A 40 10.31 -7.66 -2.01
N GLY A 41 9.14 -8.31 -2.03
CA GLY A 41 8.81 -9.43 -1.16
C GLY A 41 8.21 -9.05 0.19
N TYR A 42 7.66 -7.84 0.36
CA TYR A 42 6.99 -7.48 1.61
C TYR A 42 5.60 -8.13 1.69
N SER A 43 5.41 -9.05 2.66
CA SER A 43 4.22 -9.92 2.70
C SER A 43 2.91 -9.15 2.82
N ILE A 44 2.89 -8.05 3.58
CA ILE A 44 1.69 -7.21 3.71
C ILE A 44 1.38 -6.50 2.40
N ALA A 45 2.39 -5.99 1.68
CA ALA A 45 2.17 -5.39 0.36
C ALA A 45 1.61 -6.42 -0.64
N GLN A 46 2.19 -7.63 -0.67
CA GLN A 46 1.71 -8.72 -1.51
C GLN A 46 0.24 -9.08 -1.21
N PHE A 47 -0.14 -9.09 0.07
CA PHE A 47 -1.53 -9.29 0.46
C PHE A 47 -2.44 -8.17 -0.05
N GLN A 48 -2.07 -6.90 0.20
CA GLN A 48 -2.86 -5.75 -0.23
C GLN A 48 -3.02 -5.71 -1.76
N LEU A 49 -1.95 -6.02 -2.49
CA LEU A 49 -1.99 -6.10 -3.94
C LEU A 49 -2.89 -7.25 -4.42
N GLY A 50 -2.79 -8.43 -3.79
CA GLY A 50 -3.67 -9.56 -4.07
C GLY A 50 -5.15 -9.25 -3.82
N HIS A 51 -5.47 -8.56 -2.71
CA HIS A 51 -6.82 -8.11 -2.40
C HIS A 51 -7.33 -7.06 -3.41
N LEU A 52 -6.47 -6.13 -3.86
CA LEU A 52 -6.82 -5.19 -4.94
C LEU A 52 -7.18 -5.92 -6.24
N TYR A 53 -6.40 -6.92 -6.63
CA TYR A 53 -6.70 -7.75 -7.81
C TYR A 53 -8.01 -8.53 -7.66
N GLN A 54 -8.28 -9.09 -6.47
CA GLN A 54 -9.56 -9.75 -6.18
C GLN A 54 -10.75 -8.79 -6.38
N GLN A 55 -10.68 -7.57 -5.84
CA GLN A 55 -11.76 -6.58 -5.99
C GLN A 55 -12.02 -6.20 -7.45
N LYS A 56 -10.99 -6.32 -8.30
CA LYS A 56 -11.08 -6.10 -9.76
C LYS A 56 -11.40 -7.37 -10.54
N GLN A 57 -11.69 -8.49 -9.86
CA GLN A 57 -12.00 -9.80 -10.46
C GLN A 57 -10.87 -10.36 -11.34
N LEU A 58 -9.62 -9.97 -11.04
CA LEU A 58 -8.41 -10.47 -11.70
C LEU A 58 -7.87 -11.65 -10.88
N TRP A 59 -8.62 -12.75 -10.91
CA TRP A 59 -8.47 -13.85 -9.96
C TRP A 59 -7.10 -14.54 -10.02
N GLN A 60 -6.52 -14.74 -11.20
CA GLN A 60 -5.20 -15.36 -11.34
C GLN A 60 -4.09 -14.51 -10.71
N ASP A 61 -4.09 -13.19 -10.93
CA ASP A 61 -3.15 -12.27 -10.30
C ASP A 61 -3.36 -12.19 -8.78
N ALA A 62 -4.61 -12.18 -8.33
CA ALA A 62 -4.94 -12.24 -6.92
C ALA A 62 -4.39 -13.50 -6.26
N VAL A 63 -4.59 -14.69 -6.86
CA VAL A 63 -4.04 -15.96 -6.39
C VAL A 63 -2.51 -15.90 -6.32
N LYS A 64 -1.84 -15.37 -7.35
CA LYS A 64 -0.37 -15.23 -7.39
C LYS A 64 0.15 -14.44 -6.20
N TRP A 65 -0.35 -13.23 -5.99
CA TRP A 65 0.16 -12.34 -4.93
C TRP A 65 -0.22 -12.83 -3.52
N LEU A 66 -1.44 -13.34 -3.33
CA LEU A 66 -1.86 -13.94 -2.06
C LEU A 66 -1.06 -15.20 -1.73
N THR A 67 -0.68 -16.01 -2.71
CA THR A 67 0.20 -17.17 -2.50
C THR A 67 1.58 -16.75 -2.01
N LEU A 68 2.20 -15.75 -2.63
CA LEU A 68 3.50 -15.23 -2.19
C LEU A 68 3.45 -14.69 -0.75
N SER A 69 2.38 -13.97 -0.40
CA SER A 69 2.16 -13.46 0.95
C SER A 69 1.95 -14.60 1.97
N ALA A 70 1.14 -15.60 1.61
CA ALA A 70 0.84 -16.77 2.43
C ALA A 70 2.08 -17.64 2.70
N GLN A 71 2.97 -17.79 1.72
CA GLN A 71 4.26 -18.49 1.87
C GLN A 71 5.16 -17.82 2.92
N LYS A 72 5.03 -16.50 3.10
CA LYS A 72 5.68 -15.74 4.18
C LYS A 72 4.92 -15.80 5.50
N ASN A 73 4.02 -16.78 5.66
CA ASN A 73 3.21 -17.01 6.84
C ASN A 73 2.28 -15.85 7.24
N TYR A 74 1.90 -14.98 6.31
CA TYR A 74 0.92 -13.94 6.60
C TYR A 74 -0.50 -14.54 6.69
N ALA A 75 -1.05 -14.59 7.90
CA ALA A 75 -2.31 -15.28 8.18
C ALA A 75 -3.51 -14.75 7.38
N PRO A 76 -3.73 -13.42 7.24
CA PRO A 76 -4.84 -12.90 6.43
C PRO A 76 -4.78 -13.34 4.96
N ALA A 77 -3.57 -13.47 4.39
CA ALA A 77 -3.42 -13.98 3.03
C ALA A 77 -3.79 -15.45 2.91
N LYS A 78 -3.45 -16.29 3.90
CA LYS A 78 -3.86 -17.71 3.91
C LYS A 78 -5.38 -17.86 3.92
N SER A 79 -6.07 -17.06 4.73
CA SER A 79 -7.53 -17.08 4.82
C SER A 79 -8.18 -16.65 3.50
N LEU A 80 -7.73 -15.54 2.92
CA LEU A 80 -8.31 -15.01 1.68
C LEU A 80 -7.99 -15.88 0.45
N LEU A 81 -6.80 -16.49 0.40
CA LEU A 81 -6.35 -17.30 -0.73
C LEU A 81 -7.30 -18.46 -1.05
N VAL A 82 -7.96 -19.04 -0.03
CA VAL A 82 -8.92 -20.15 -0.23
C VAL A 82 -10.10 -19.70 -1.09
N GLU A 83 -10.73 -18.58 -0.73
CA GLU A 83 -11.89 -18.02 -1.45
C GLU A 83 -11.51 -17.61 -2.89
N VAL A 84 -10.36 -16.97 -3.04
CA VAL A 84 -9.89 -16.47 -4.34
C VAL A 84 -9.55 -17.63 -5.28
N LYS A 85 -8.98 -18.73 -4.78
CA LYS A 85 -8.71 -19.94 -5.59
C LYS A 85 -10.00 -20.57 -6.10
N LEU A 86 -10.99 -20.75 -5.24
CA LEU A 86 -12.29 -21.31 -5.63
C LEU A 86 -12.95 -20.49 -6.75
N SER A 87 -12.92 -19.15 -6.62
CA SER A 87 -13.43 -18.26 -7.66
C SER A 87 -12.63 -18.36 -8.97
N ALA A 88 -11.30 -18.50 -8.90
CA ALA A 88 -10.46 -18.67 -10.08
C ALA A 88 -10.75 -19.99 -10.82
N ASP A 89 -10.89 -21.09 -10.07
CA ASP A 89 -11.16 -22.42 -10.62
C ASP A 89 -12.53 -22.47 -11.30
N LYS A 90 -13.56 -21.88 -10.67
CA LYS A 90 -14.90 -21.76 -11.26
C LYS A 90 -14.90 -21.06 -12.62
N ILE A 91 -14.17 -19.95 -12.74
CA ILE A 91 -14.07 -19.19 -14.01
C ILE A 91 -13.29 -19.99 -15.07
N ALA A 92 -12.29 -20.75 -14.68
CA ALA A 92 -11.56 -21.62 -15.60
C ALA A 92 -12.46 -22.74 -16.15
N GLU A 93 -13.29 -23.34 -15.31
CA GLU A 93 -14.28 -24.35 -15.71
C GLU A 93 -15.35 -23.77 -16.65
N GLU A 94 -15.90 -22.59 -16.33
CA GLU A 94 -16.88 -21.89 -17.18
C GLU A 94 -16.31 -21.60 -18.58
N ARG A 95 -15.04 -21.19 -18.67
CA ARG A 95 -14.36 -20.96 -19.97
C ARG A 95 -14.15 -22.26 -20.75
N ALA A 96 -13.67 -23.31 -20.09
CA ALA A 96 -13.45 -24.61 -20.74
C ALA A 96 -14.75 -25.22 -21.30
N ASN A 97 -15.89 -24.98 -20.63
CA ASN A 97 -17.19 -25.43 -21.10
C ASN A 97 -17.74 -24.60 -22.27
N SER A 98 -17.42 -23.30 -22.34
CA SER A 98 -17.79 -22.42 -23.45
C SER A 98 -17.05 -22.75 -24.75
N ASP A 99 -15.75 -23.04 -24.66
CA ASP A 99 -14.92 -23.38 -25.84
C ASP A 99 -15.32 -24.73 -26.46
N ASN A 100 -15.89 -25.65 -25.68
CA ASN A 100 -16.36 -26.95 -26.17
C ASN A 100 -17.71 -26.89 -26.91
N THR A 101 -18.45 -25.77 -26.86
CA THR A 101 -19.78 -25.62 -27.49
C THR A 101 -19.77 -25.02 -28.90
N GLU A 102 -18.63 -24.54 -29.42
CA GLU A 102 -18.56 -23.87 -30.74
C GLU A 102 -18.33 -24.79 -31.95
N VAL A 103 -18.28 -26.13 -31.80
CA VAL A 103 -17.93 -27.06 -32.91
C VAL A 103 -19.07 -27.99 -33.35
N LEU A 104 -20.32 -27.70 -33.01
CA LEU A 104 -21.45 -28.50 -33.52
C LEU A 104 -22.53 -27.62 -34.15
N GLU A 105 -22.29 -27.20 -35.40
CA GLU A 105 -23.22 -27.46 -36.52
C GLU A 105 -22.59 -27.03 -37.85
N SER A 106 -22.38 -28.02 -38.73
CA SER A 106 -22.19 -27.85 -40.16
C SER A 106 -23.43 -28.36 -40.91
N ASN A 107 -23.60 -27.88 -42.15
CA ASN A 107 -24.50 -28.28 -43.25
C ASN A 107 -25.65 -27.27 -43.46
N ASP A 108 -25.97 -26.71 -44.64
CA ASP A 108 -25.48 -26.80 -46.02
C ASP A 108 -26.17 -25.69 -46.88
N THR A 109 -25.54 -25.29 -48.02
CA THR A 109 -26.12 -24.67 -49.28
C THR A 109 -26.76 -23.26 -49.24
N ASP A 110 -26.60 -22.29 -50.15
CA ASP A 110 -26.10 -22.18 -51.55
C ASP A 110 -25.67 -20.70 -51.88
N LEU A 111 -24.84 -20.52 -52.93
CA LEU A 111 -24.56 -19.24 -53.62
C LEU A 111 -25.85 -18.67 -54.29
N GLU A 112 -26.13 -17.36 -54.43
CA GLU A 112 -25.44 -16.40 -55.31
C GLU A 112 -26.00 -14.95 -55.17
N THR A 113 -25.10 -13.96 -55.08
CA THR A 113 -25.10 -12.59 -55.67
C THR A 113 -26.06 -11.41 -55.31
N LEU A 114 -25.38 -10.26 -55.07
CA LEU A 114 -25.63 -8.83 -55.43
C LEU A 114 -25.98 -7.78 -54.35
N GLN A 115 -24.94 -6.99 -54.02
CA GLN A 115 -24.83 -5.55 -53.66
C GLN A 115 -26.07 -4.72 -53.27
N ILE A 116 -25.98 -3.98 -52.15
CA ILE A 116 -25.90 -2.49 -52.06
C ILE A 116 -25.68 -2.06 -50.58
N GLN A 117 -24.93 -0.96 -50.42
CA GLN A 117 -24.45 -0.31 -49.19
C GLN A 117 -25.54 0.14 -48.20
N SER A 118 -25.29 0.04 -46.89
CA SER A 118 -25.51 1.15 -45.93
C SER A 118 -24.83 0.87 -44.57
N GLU A 119 -24.43 1.96 -43.93
CA GLU A 119 -23.57 2.11 -42.77
C GLU A 119 -24.05 1.37 -41.51
N SER A 120 -23.15 0.70 -40.80
CA SER A 120 -23.18 0.60 -39.33
C SER A 120 -21.84 0.13 -38.76
N ALA A 121 -21.46 0.78 -37.66
CA ALA A 121 -20.31 0.67 -36.76
C ALA A 121 -19.34 -0.53 -36.90
N PRO A 122 -18.02 -0.35 -36.68
CA PRO A 122 -17.09 -1.47 -36.63
C PRO A 122 -17.48 -2.41 -35.49
N SER A 123 -17.89 -3.61 -35.89
CA SER A 123 -18.14 -4.77 -35.05
C SER A 123 -16.89 -5.11 -34.26
N LEU A 124 -17.10 -5.34 -32.96
CA LEU A 124 -16.10 -5.77 -32.01
C LEU A 124 -15.47 -7.08 -32.51
N LEU A 125 -14.19 -6.97 -32.86
CA LEU A 125 -13.29 -8.09 -33.08
C LEU A 125 -13.34 -9.06 -31.91
N SER A 126 -13.34 -10.35 -32.25
CA SER A 126 -13.02 -11.46 -31.39
C SER A 126 -11.77 -11.16 -30.56
N ALA A 127 -11.97 -10.99 -29.26
CA ALA A 127 -10.89 -10.85 -28.30
C ALA A 127 -10.24 -12.23 -28.10
N ASN A 128 -9.27 -12.54 -28.96
CA ASN A 128 -8.30 -13.59 -28.71
C ASN A 128 -7.57 -13.27 -27.39
N SER A 129 -7.71 -14.14 -26.40
CA SER A 129 -7.36 -13.94 -24.98
C SER A 129 -5.85 -14.08 -24.71
N ASN A 130 -5.05 -13.29 -25.43
CA ASN A 130 -3.60 -13.17 -25.24
C ASN A 130 -3.17 -11.73 -24.90
N GLU A 131 -4.02 -10.94 -24.25
CA GLU A 131 -3.59 -9.68 -23.62
C GLU A 131 -2.74 -10.02 -22.38
N PRO A 132 -1.43 -9.70 -22.35
CA PRO A 132 -0.62 -9.95 -21.16
C PRO A 132 -0.90 -8.86 -20.12
N VAL A 133 -1.20 -9.29 -18.89
CA VAL A 133 -0.80 -8.69 -17.59
C VAL A 133 -0.55 -7.17 -17.61
N LEU A 134 -1.56 -6.28 -17.64
CA LEU A 134 -1.29 -4.84 -17.38
C LEU A 134 -2.50 -3.91 -17.11
N SER A 135 -3.65 -4.37 -16.61
CA SER A 135 -4.77 -3.41 -16.36
C SER A 135 -4.62 -2.55 -15.09
N LEU A 136 -3.68 -2.87 -14.19
CA LEU A 136 -3.50 -2.17 -12.90
C LEU A 136 -2.14 -1.49 -12.71
N ILE A 137 -1.10 -1.91 -13.44
CA ILE A 137 0.19 -1.21 -13.45
C ILE A 137 0.01 0.05 -14.27
N SER A 138 0.13 1.21 -13.63
CA SER A 138 0.06 2.49 -14.31
C SER A 138 1.07 2.56 -15.46
N ASN A 139 0.64 3.02 -16.63
CA ASN A 139 1.55 3.16 -17.76
C ASN A 139 2.56 4.30 -17.56
N GLU A 140 3.63 4.31 -18.33
CA GLU A 140 4.73 5.28 -18.16
C GLU A 140 4.25 6.73 -18.21
N ASP A 141 3.31 7.07 -19.08
CA ASP A 141 2.74 8.41 -19.18
C ASP A 141 1.95 8.83 -17.94
N GLN A 142 1.11 7.93 -17.40
CA GLN A 142 0.37 8.18 -16.16
C GLN A 142 1.33 8.36 -14.98
N ILE A 143 2.37 7.52 -14.92
CA ILE A 143 3.43 7.63 -13.91
C ILE A 143 4.16 8.96 -14.06
N ALA A 144 4.55 9.35 -15.27
CA ALA A 144 5.28 10.58 -15.53
C ALA A 144 4.46 11.82 -15.15
N ARG A 145 3.17 11.87 -15.49
CA ARG A 145 2.26 12.96 -15.08
C ARG A 145 2.11 13.04 -13.57
N SER A 146 1.88 11.90 -12.91
CA SER A 146 1.75 11.81 -11.46
C SER A 146 3.05 12.19 -10.74
N LEU A 147 4.22 11.77 -11.25
CA LEU A 147 5.54 12.20 -10.77
C LEU A 147 5.76 13.71 -10.95
N ALA A 148 5.36 14.27 -12.09
CA ALA A 148 5.46 15.69 -12.36
C ALA A 148 4.57 16.50 -11.40
N ASP A 149 3.33 16.07 -11.17
CA ASP A 149 2.44 16.64 -10.16
C ASP A 149 3.03 16.50 -8.74
N ASN A 150 3.77 15.41 -8.48
CA ASN A 150 4.51 15.19 -7.24
C ASN A 150 5.70 16.15 -7.04
N THR A 151 6.13 16.92 -8.05
CA THR A 151 7.06 18.04 -7.81
C THR A 151 6.48 19.01 -6.77
N LYS A 152 5.14 19.15 -6.74
CA LYS A 152 4.41 19.88 -5.70
C LYS A 152 4.52 19.23 -4.31
N VAL A 153 4.67 17.91 -4.24
CA VAL A 153 4.86 17.17 -2.99
C VAL A 153 6.27 17.36 -2.44
N MET A 154 7.31 17.40 -3.28
CA MET A 154 8.65 17.81 -2.81
C MET A 154 8.61 19.24 -2.24
N SER A 155 7.90 20.16 -2.90
CA SER A 155 7.62 21.50 -2.34
C SER A 155 6.81 21.43 -1.03
N ASN A 156 5.89 20.48 -0.87
CA ASN A 156 5.18 20.28 0.40
C ASN A 156 6.10 19.75 1.49
N VAL A 157 7.07 18.88 1.18
CA VAL A 157 8.11 18.45 2.14
C VAL A 157 8.99 19.63 2.53
N GLU A 158 9.36 20.51 1.60
CA GLU A 158 10.07 21.75 1.93
C GLU A 158 9.25 22.64 2.87
N LYS A 159 7.96 22.84 2.58
CA LYS A 159 7.03 23.57 3.47
C LYS A 159 6.89 22.90 4.83
N LEU A 160 6.82 21.57 4.86
CA LEU A 160 6.77 20.77 6.08
C LEU A 160 8.02 21.00 6.92
N VAL A 161 9.21 20.99 6.30
CA VAL A 161 10.48 21.30 6.96
C VAL A 161 10.49 22.72 7.52
N ILE A 162 10.01 23.70 6.76
CA ILE A 162 9.89 25.09 7.21
C ILE A 162 8.94 25.18 8.41
N SER A 163 7.76 24.55 8.33
CA SER A 163 6.76 24.56 9.41
C SER A 163 7.24 23.85 10.66
N ALA A 164 7.94 22.72 10.52
CA ALA A 164 8.55 22.00 11.64
C ALA A 164 9.63 22.86 12.32
N LYS A 165 10.47 23.56 11.55
CA LYS A 165 11.45 24.52 12.09
C LYS A 165 10.81 25.72 12.78
N GLN A 166 9.61 26.10 12.38
CA GLN A 166 8.81 27.14 13.05
C GLN A 166 8.09 26.63 14.30
N GLY A 167 8.29 25.36 14.67
CA GLY A 167 7.76 24.78 15.91
C GLY A 167 6.36 24.18 15.78
N ASN A 168 5.80 24.01 14.57
CA ASN A 168 4.50 23.37 14.45
C ASN A 168 4.59 21.87 14.86
N PRO A 169 3.85 21.41 15.88
CA PRO A 169 4.01 20.05 16.41
C PRO A 169 3.52 18.96 15.45
N ILE A 170 2.50 19.26 14.63
CA ILE A 170 2.00 18.33 13.61
C ILE A 170 3.06 18.18 12.50
N ALA A 171 3.68 19.29 12.08
CA ALA A 171 4.74 19.27 11.09
C ALA A 171 5.98 18.51 11.60
N GLN A 172 6.36 18.72 12.86
CA GLN A 172 7.44 17.97 13.52
C GLN A 172 7.13 16.47 13.59
N HIS A 173 5.90 16.08 13.96
CA HIS A 173 5.45 14.69 13.97
C HIS A 173 5.57 14.06 12.58
N ASN A 174 5.02 14.71 11.56
CA ASN A 174 5.03 14.19 10.19
C ASN A 174 6.46 14.08 9.64
N LEU A 175 7.29 15.10 9.86
CA LEU A 175 8.68 15.08 9.42
C LEU A 175 9.50 14.02 10.16
N SER A 176 9.23 13.80 11.45
CA SER A 176 9.81 12.71 12.21
C SER A 176 9.48 11.35 11.58
N THR A 177 8.21 11.12 11.25
CA THR A 177 7.76 9.90 10.58
C THR A 177 8.50 9.68 9.26
N LEU A 178 8.63 10.71 8.42
CA LEU A 178 9.38 10.65 7.17
C LEU A 178 10.87 10.27 7.37
N PHE A 179 11.54 10.87 8.37
CA PHE A 179 12.93 10.52 8.70
C PHE A 179 13.07 9.09 9.27
N SER A 180 12.10 8.63 10.06
CA SER A 180 12.14 7.28 10.66
C SER A 180 12.06 6.18 9.61
N ILE A 181 11.18 6.38 8.61
CA ILE A 181 10.94 5.40 7.53
C ILE A 181 11.87 5.58 6.32
N GLY A 182 12.48 6.76 6.16
CA GLY A 182 13.31 7.07 4.99
C GLY A 182 12.51 7.29 3.70
N ALA A 183 11.29 7.81 3.82
CA ALA A 183 10.42 8.12 2.69
C ALA A 183 10.51 9.62 2.40
N LEU A 184 10.74 10.00 1.14
CA LEU A 184 10.89 11.39 0.66
C LEU A 184 12.09 12.16 1.24
N VAL A 185 12.66 11.71 2.37
CA VAL A 185 13.90 12.18 2.98
C VAL A 185 14.79 10.99 3.31
N PRO A 186 16.13 11.14 3.32
CA PRO A 186 17.04 10.09 3.76
C PRO A 186 16.71 9.65 5.19
N ARG A 187 16.69 8.33 5.44
CA ARG A 187 16.41 7.78 6.76
C ARG A 187 17.40 8.30 7.79
N ASP A 188 16.90 8.80 8.91
CA ASP A 188 17.70 9.32 10.02
C ASP A 188 16.88 9.18 11.31
N ASN A 189 16.99 8.02 11.96
CA ASN A 189 16.23 7.73 13.17
C ASN A 189 16.54 8.73 14.31
N ARG A 190 17.76 9.29 14.35
CA ARG A 190 18.14 10.26 15.38
C ARG A 190 17.45 11.60 15.17
N LYS A 191 17.40 12.10 13.92
CA LYS A 191 16.58 13.28 13.58
C LYS A 191 15.09 13.03 13.82
N ALA A 192 14.60 11.85 13.44
CA ALA A 192 13.22 11.46 13.71
C ALA A 192 12.91 11.55 15.21
N PHE A 193 13.78 10.99 16.06
CA PHE A 193 13.61 11.00 17.50
C PHE A 193 13.57 12.44 18.05
N MET A 194 14.49 13.31 17.64
CA MET A 194 14.52 14.71 18.10
C MET A 194 13.22 15.45 17.73
N LEU A 195 12.76 15.35 16.49
CA LEU A 195 11.53 15.99 16.02
C LEU A 195 10.28 15.42 16.73
N MET A 196 10.23 14.09 16.96
CA MET A 196 9.14 13.47 17.69
C MET A 196 9.10 13.97 19.14
N GLN A 197 10.28 14.10 19.76
CA GLN A 197 10.40 14.63 21.10
C GLN A 197 9.93 16.09 21.19
N GLU A 198 10.26 16.93 20.21
CA GLU A 198 9.74 18.31 20.13
C GLU A 198 8.21 18.33 20.02
N ALA A 199 7.63 17.52 19.13
CA ALA A 199 6.19 17.44 18.97
C ALA A 199 5.47 16.92 20.23
N ALA A 200 6.02 15.90 20.89
CA ALA A 200 5.47 15.32 22.11
C ALA A 200 5.49 16.29 23.29
N LYS A 201 6.56 17.09 23.44
CA LYS A 201 6.68 18.15 24.45
C LYS A 201 5.63 19.24 24.31
N GLN A 202 5.14 19.46 23.09
CA GLN A 202 4.05 20.41 22.82
C GLN A 202 2.66 19.83 23.09
N GLY A 203 2.56 18.62 23.64
CA GLY A 203 1.30 18.02 24.05
C GLY A 203 0.61 17.18 22.97
N LEU A 204 1.20 17.02 21.77
CA LEU A 204 0.59 16.22 20.71
C LEU A 204 0.57 14.74 21.10
N THR A 205 -0.61 14.25 21.47
CA THR A 205 -0.84 12.88 21.98
C THR A 205 -0.27 11.78 21.08
N GLN A 206 -0.48 11.89 19.76
CA GLN A 206 0.07 10.93 18.78
C GLN A 206 1.61 10.87 18.81
N SER A 207 2.26 12.02 19.03
CA SER A 207 3.72 12.08 19.19
C SER A 207 4.18 11.50 20.51
N GLN A 208 3.40 11.64 21.58
CA GLN A 208 3.72 11.03 22.87
C GLN A 208 3.66 9.50 22.78
N ASN A 209 2.64 8.94 22.14
CA ASN A 209 2.55 7.50 21.87
C ASN A 209 3.71 7.01 21.01
N SER A 210 3.99 7.74 19.92
CA SER A 210 5.10 7.41 19.01
C SER A 210 6.44 7.47 19.73
N LEU A 211 6.68 8.47 20.57
CA LEU A 211 7.90 8.60 21.34
C LEU A 211 8.05 7.48 22.38
N ALA A 212 6.97 7.06 23.04
CA ALA A 212 6.98 5.90 23.91
C ALA A 212 7.42 4.64 23.15
N MET A 213 6.87 4.43 21.95
CA MET A 213 7.27 3.32 21.08
C MET A 213 8.71 3.42 20.59
N MET A 214 9.23 4.63 20.33
CA MET A 214 10.63 4.81 19.95
C MET A 214 11.57 4.41 21.10
N TYR A 215 11.22 4.74 22.34
CA TYR A 215 11.96 4.29 23.52
C TYR A 215 11.84 2.78 23.79
N ILE A 216 10.69 2.16 23.53
CA ILE A 216 10.52 0.70 23.65
C ILE A 216 11.43 -0.04 22.68
N ASN A 217 11.51 0.45 21.43
CA ASN A 217 12.16 -0.25 20.33
C ASN A 217 13.59 0.23 20.06
N GLY A 218 14.10 1.22 20.81
CA GLY A 218 15.41 1.81 20.58
C GLY A 218 15.55 2.54 19.23
N VAL A 219 14.48 3.20 18.76
CA VAL A 219 14.50 3.89 17.46
C VAL A 219 15.08 5.30 17.64
N GLY A 220 16.34 5.48 17.24
CA GLY A 220 17.01 6.78 17.27
C GLY A 220 17.50 7.22 18.65
N VAL A 221 17.28 6.37 19.66
CA VAL A 221 17.71 6.49 21.06
C VAL A 221 17.95 5.08 21.60
N GLU A 222 18.76 4.93 22.64
CA GLU A 222 18.83 3.66 23.37
C GLU A 222 17.48 3.32 24.02
N PRO A 223 17.12 2.03 24.12
CA PRO A 223 15.90 1.64 24.80
C PRO A 223 15.84 2.16 26.24
N ASP A 224 14.72 2.76 26.61
CA ASP A 224 14.48 3.30 27.96
C ASP A 224 12.99 3.16 28.32
N TYR A 225 12.67 2.07 29.01
CA TYR A 225 11.30 1.77 29.42
C TYR A 225 10.74 2.77 30.44
N GLN A 226 11.59 3.45 31.22
CA GLN A 226 11.12 4.48 32.15
C GLN A 226 10.65 5.71 31.39
N SER A 227 11.42 6.15 30.39
CA SER A 227 10.99 7.21 29.47
C SER A 227 9.75 6.80 28.66
N ALA A 228 9.68 5.55 28.19
CA ALA A 228 8.50 5.05 27.49
C ALA A 228 7.25 5.10 28.38
N TYR A 229 7.36 4.64 29.63
CA TYR A 229 6.28 4.67 30.62
C TYR A 229 5.82 6.11 30.88
N PHE A 230 6.75 7.06 31.01
CA PHE A 230 6.44 8.47 31.22
C PHE A 230 5.57 9.04 30.07
N TRP A 231 5.97 8.81 28.83
CA TRP A 231 5.25 9.33 27.66
C TRP A 231 3.90 8.65 27.45
N ALA A 232 3.81 7.32 27.57
CA ALA A 232 2.55 6.57 27.49
C ALA A 232 1.57 6.95 28.62
N SER A 233 2.08 7.20 29.83
CA SER A 233 1.27 7.72 30.93
C SER A 233 0.75 9.13 30.66
N THR A 234 1.54 9.95 29.95
CA THR A 234 1.15 11.32 29.61
C THR A 234 0.02 11.35 28.61
N SER A 235 0.06 10.55 27.54
CA SER A 235 -1.06 10.41 26.59
C SER A 235 -2.28 9.77 27.24
N THR A 236 -2.08 8.74 28.08
CA THR A 236 -3.16 8.10 28.86
C THR A 236 -3.93 9.11 29.72
N ARG A 237 -3.23 10.02 30.43
CA ARG A 237 -3.88 11.08 31.23
C ARG A 237 -4.69 12.07 30.39
N GLN A 238 -4.40 12.17 29.09
CA GLN A 238 -5.21 12.95 28.14
C GLN A 238 -6.41 12.17 27.59
N GLY A 239 -6.66 10.95 28.09
CA GLY A 239 -7.78 10.10 27.67
C GLY A 239 -7.49 9.25 26.43
N ASP A 240 -6.24 9.17 25.99
CA ASP A 240 -5.86 8.45 24.78
C ASP A 240 -5.82 6.94 24.99
N HIS A 241 -6.58 6.22 24.16
CA HIS A 241 -6.70 4.77 24.25
C HIS A 241 -5.44 4.03 23.79
N GLU A 242 -4.73 4.54 22.78
CA GLU A 242 -3.47 3.94 22.33
C GLU A 242 -2.40 4.08 23.41
N GLY A 243 -2.33 5.23 24.10
CA GLY A 243 -1.51 5.43 25.28
C GLY A 243 -1.77 4.37 26.37
N GLN A 244 -3.05 4.06 26.65
CA GLN A 244 -3.43 3.02 27.61
C GLN A 244 -2.96 1.62 27.20
N GLN A 245 -3.04 1.31 25.90
CA GLN A 245 -2.57 0.04 25.36
C GLN A 245 -1.05 -0.10 25.49
N ILE A 246 -0.30 0.95 25.13
CA ILE A 246 1.17 0.98 25.27
C ILE A 246 1.56 0.84 26.74
N LEU A 247 0.86 1.55 27.65
CA LEU A 247 1.11 1.47 29.08
C LEU A 247 0.85 0.06 29.63
N SER A 248 -0.24 -0.56 29.21
CA SER A 248 -0.58 -1.95 29.61
C SER A 248 0.48 -2.94 29.13
N TYR A 249 0.98 -2.77 27.90
CA TYR A 249 2.09 -3.57 27.38
C TYR A 249 3.36 -3.41 28.23
N LEU A 250 3.75 -2.17 28.54
CA LEU A 250 4.92 -1.88 29.38
C LEU A 250 4.83 -2.51 30.78
N ILE A 251 3.64 -2.50 31.39
CA ILE A 251 3.40 -3.14 32.69
C ILE A 251 3.52 -4.67 32.58
N SER A 252 3.01 -5.25 31.49
CA SER A 252 3.02 -6.71 31.29
C SER A 252 4.42 -7.31 31.13
N ILE A 253 5.38 -6.54 30.59
CA ILE A 253 6.76 -7.01 30.40
C ILE A 253 7.66 -6.76 31.62
N ALA A 254 7.15 -6.04 32.64
CA ALA A 254 7.87 -5.77 33.88
C ALA A 254 7.62 -6.83 34.98
N GLN A 255 6.79 -7.84 34.69
CA GLN A 255 6.44 -8.97 35.56
C GLN A 255 7.18 -10.24 35.14
#